data_AF-A0A430QHJ7-F1
#
_entry.id   AF-A0A430QHJ7-F1
#
_cell.length_a   1.000
_cell.length_b   1.000
_cell.length_c   1.000
_cell.angle_alpha   90.00
_cell.angle_beta   90.00
_cell.angle_gamma   90.00
#
_symmetry.space_group_name_H-M   'P 1'
#
loop_
_entity.id
_entity.type
_entity.pdbx_description
1 polymer ?
#
loop_
_entity_poly.entity_id
_entity_poly.type
_entity_poly.pdbx_seq_one_letter_code
_entity_poly.pdbx_strand_id
1 'polypeptide(L)'
;MKSDLLLWAQLFNQSSNDILPEQLTDGLLLNTIFGIIDERIDPDDRLCKTVTCVKDRLMNWKIIIQNLRNYYLMKINEFQMSLRNLNVYKTKI
;
A
#
# COMPACT_ATOMS: atom_id res chain seq x y z
N MET A 1 18.19 -17.15 -1.32
CA MET A 1 17.34 -16.74 -0.18
C MET A 1 16.22 -15.89 -0.73
N LYS A 2 14.95 -16.28 -0.61
CA LYS A 2 13.83 -15.36 -0.93
C LYS A 2 13.89 -14.21 0.08
N SER A 3 13.70 -12.96 -0.35
CA SER A 3 13.66 -11.85 0.60
C SER A 3 12.39 -11.95 1.44
N ASP A 4 12.44 -11.52 2.70
CA ASP A 4 11.26 -11.50 3.58
C ASP A 4 10.12 -10.67 2.97
N LEU A 5 10.46 -9.64 2.20
CA LEU A 5 9.50 -8.82 1.46
C LEU A 5 8.79 -9.60 0.35
N LEU A 6 9.50 -10.48 -0.35
CA LEU A 6 8.91 -11.35 -1.37
C LEU A 6 7.94 -12.35 -0.73
N LEU A 7 8.35 -12.95 0.40
CA LEU A 7 7.49 -13.86 1.17
C LEU A 7 6.23 -13.14 1.68
N TRP A 8 6.38 -11.92 2.20
CA TRP A 8 5.25 -11.10 2.61
C TRP A 8 4.30 -10.79 1.45
N ALA A 9 4.83 -10.41 0.29
CA ALA A 9 4.01 -10.12 -0.89
C ALA A 9 3.24 -11.36 -1.38
N GLN A 10 3.83 -12.56 -1.25
CA GLN A 10 3.19 -13.84 -1.62
C GLN A 10 1.92 -14.11 -0.80
N LEU A 11 1.83 -13.61 0.44
CA LEU A 11 0.62 -13.79 1.28
C LEU A 11 -0.64 -13.17 0.66
N PHE A 12 -0.48 -12.17 -0.21
CA PHE A 12 -1.58 -11.47 -0.86
C PHE A 12 -1.95 -12.06 -2.23
N ASN A 13 -1.18 -13.03 -2.74
CA ASN A 13 -1.40 -13.63 -4.04
C ASN A 13 -1.94 -15.05 -3.89
N GLN A 14 -3.25 -15.18 -3.65
CA GLN A 14 -3.91 -16.46 -3.34
C GLN A 14 -3.93 -17.47 -4.51
N SER A 15 -3.60 -17.04 -5.74
CA SER A 15 -3.76 -17.83 -6.97
C SER A 15 -2.46 -18.28 -7.62
N SER A 16 -1.29 -17.80 -7.19
CA SER A 16 0.00 -18.14 -7.80
C SER A 16 1.06 -18.43 -6.74
N ASN A 17 1.67 -19.62 -6.84
CA ASN A 17 2.61 -20.13 -5.86
C ASN A 17 3.99 -19.45 -5.88
N ASP A 18 4.31 -18.62 -6.88
CA ASP A 18 5.60 -17.94 -6.93
C ASP A 18 5.53 -16.55 -7.58
N ILE A 19 5.58 -15.51 -6.74
CA ILE A 19 5.93 -14.15 -7.17
C ILE A 19 7.43 -14.12 -7.51
N LEU A 20 7.75 -13.64 -8.71
CA LEU A 20 9.11 -13.39 -9.16
C LEU A 20 9.59 -12.00 -8.70
N PRO A 21 10.88 -11.82 -8.32
CA PRO A 21 11.40 -10.52 -7.89
C PRO A 21 11.14 -9.37 -8.88
N GLU A 22 11.12 -9.66 -10.18
CA GLU A 22 10.87 -8.71 -11.26
C GLU A 22 9.49 -8.05 -11.14
N GLN A 23 8.50 -8.77 -10.60
CA GLN A 23 7.13 -8.28 -10.40
C GLN A 23 7.03 -7.25 -9.28
N LEU A 24 8.06 -7.10 -8.45
CA LEU A 24 8.15 -6.05 -7.44
C LEU A 24 8.79 -4.77 -7.99
N THR A 25 9.32 -4.76 -9.22
CA THR A 25 10.19 -3.65 -9.68
C THR A 25 9.43 -2.44 -10.21
N ASP A 26 8.16 -2.58 -10.54
CA ASP A 26 7.38 -1.55 -11.22
C ASP A 26 6.28 -0.89 -10.36
N GLY A 27 6.12 -1.36 -9.12
CA GLY A 27 5.14 -0.85 -8.17
C GLY A 27 3.69 -1.30 -8.39
N LEU A 28 3.39 -2.04 -9.48
CA LEU A 28 2.01 -2.46 -9.80
C LEU A 28 1.51 -3.52 -8.81
N LEU A 29 2.34 -4.51 -8.50
CA LEU A 29 2.01 -5.53 -7.50
C LEU A 29 1.74 -4.91 -6.12
N LEU A 30 2.56 -3.93 -5.71
CA LEU A 30 2.35 -3.23 -4.43
C LEU A 30 1.06 -2.42 -4.42
N ASN A 31 0.70 -1.79 -5.55
CA ASN A 31 -0.60 -1.11 -5.67
C ASN A 31 -1.76 -2.07 -5.42
N THR A 32 -1.73 -3.25 -6.03
CA THR A 32 -2.75 -4.29 -5.82
C THR A 32 -2.80 -4.73 -4.36
N ILE A 33 -1.63 -4.98 -3.74
CA ILE A 33 -1.56 -5.36 -2.33
C ILE A 33 -2.16 -4.28 -1.42
N PHE A 34 -1.91 -3.00 -1.69
CA PHE A 34 -2.50 -1.91 -0.91
C PHE A 34 -4.02 -1.86 -1.01
N GLY A 35 -4.59 -2.10 -2.19
CA GLY A 35 -6.04 -2.23 -2.35
C GLY A 35 -6.63 -3.41 -1.57
N ILE A 36 -5.89 -4.51 -1.41
CA ILE A 36 -6.31 -5.66 -0.58
C ILE A 36 -6.25 -5.32 0.93
N ILE A 37 -5.27 -4.52 1.36
CA ILE A 37 -5.09 -4.16 2.78
C ILE A 37 -6.18 -3.20 3.27
N ASP A 38 -6.58 -2.23 2.44
CA ASP A 38 -7.68 -1.31 2.75
C ASP A 38 -8.45 -1.04 1.46
N GLU A 39 -9.63 -1.64 1.32
CA GLU A 39 -10.48 -1.56 0.12
C GLU A 39 -10.93 -0.13 -0.22
N ARG A 40 -10.75 0.83 0.70
CA ARG A 40 -11.00 2.26 0.46
C ARG A 40 -9.88 2.92 -0.36
N ILE A 41 -8.75 2.24 -0.56
CA ILE A 41 -7.67 2.70 -1.42
C ILE A 41 -8.05 2.32 -2.85
N ASP A 42 -8.60 3.29 -3.58
CA ASP A 42 -8.85 3.11 -5.00
C ASP A 42 -7.54 2.89 -5.77
N PRO A 43 -7.54 2.01 -6.79
CA PRO A 43 -6.41 1.88 -7.70
C PRO A 43 -6.08 3.25 -8.34
N ASP A 44 -4.83 3.68 -8.24
CA ASP A 44 -4.43 4.97 -8.79
C ASP A 44 -4.29 4.91 -10.32
N ASP A 45 -5.24 5.51 -11.03
CA ASP A 45 -5.27 5.54 -12.50
C ASP A 45 -4.05 6.21 -13.14
N ARG A 46 -3.25 6.97 -12.37
CA ARG A 46 -2.02 7.59 -12.86
C ARG A 46 -0.87 6.60 -13.01
N LEU A 47 -1.01 5.37 -12.49
CA LEU A 47 -0.01 4.33 -12.65
C LEU A 47 0.09 3.90 -14.12
N CYS A 48 1.32 3.84 -14.63
CA CYS A 48 1.61 3.26 -15.92
C CYS A 48 1.39 1.75 -15.85
N LYS A 49 0.34 1.25 -16.51
CA LYS A 49 -0.05 -0.16 -16.56
C LYS A 49 0.87 -0.99 -17.48
N THR A 50 1.45 -0.35 -18.49
CA THR A 50 2.35 -0.99 -19.46
C THR A 50 3.74 -0.41 -19.32
N VAL A 51 4.50 -0.97 -18.38
CA VAL A 51 5.84 -0.48 -18.04
C VAL A 51 6.85 -0.98 -19.06
N THR A 52 7.45 -0.06 -19.82
CA THR A 52 8.40 -0.40 -20.89
C THR A 52 9.82 0.08 -20.59
N CYS A 53 9.98 1.06 -19.70
CA CYS A 53 11.28 1.64 -19.39
C CYS A 53 11.46 1.98 -17.90
N VAL A 54 12.69 2.36 -17.53
CA VAL A 54 13.04 2.77 -16.15
C VAL A 54 12.23 4.00 -15.72
N LYS A 55 11.95 4.93 -16.62
CA LYS A 55 11.18 6.14 -16.32
C LYS A 55 9.76 5.80 -15.85
N ASP A 56 9.12 4.82 -16.50
CA ASP A 56 7.77 4.35 -16.12
C ASP A 56 7.79 3.76 -14.71
N ARG A 57 8.78 2.90 -14.40
CA ARG A 57 8.95 2.32 -13.06
C ARG A 57 9.13 3.40 -12.00
N LEU A 58 10.01 4.37 -12.24
CA LEU A 58 10.26 5.47 -11.30
C LEU A 58 9.02 6.33 -11.08
N MET A 59 8.23 6.58 -12.14
CA MET A 59 6.97 7.31 -12.02
C MET A 59 5.96 6.55 -11.16
N ASN A 60 5.80 5.24 -11.39
CA ASN A 60 4.93 4.41 -10.57
C ASN A 60 5.37 4.43 -9.10
N TRP A 61 6.66 4.20 -8.83
CA TRP A 61 7.19 4.24 -7.47
C TRP A 61 6.97 5.57 -6.76
N LYS A 62 7.12 6.69 -7.47
CA LYS A 62 6.80 8.01 -6.93
C LYS A 62 5.35 8.09 -6.46
N ILE A 63 4.41 7.58 -7.26
CA ILE A 63 2.98 7.55 -6.93
C ILE A 63 2.73 6.63 -5.72
N ILE A 64 3.29 5.42 -5.72
CA ILE A 64 3.14 4.44 -4.64
C ILE A 64 3.62 5.01 -3.29
N ILE A 65 4.80 5.62 -3.26
CA ILE A 65 5.35 6.22 -2.04
C ILE A 65 4.47 7.39 -1.58
N GLN A 66 3.97 8.21 -2.50
CA GLN A 66 3.05 9.31 -2.17
C GLN A 66 1.75 8.79 -1.54
N ASN A 67 1.16 7.76 -2.13
CA ASN A 67 -0.09 7.16 -1.64
C ASN A 67 0.11 6.50 -0.28
N LEU A 68 1.22 5.79 -0.09
CA LEU A 68 1.59 5.20 1.20
C LEU A 68 1.75 6.27 2.29
N ARG A 69 2.44 7.38 1.99
CA ARG A 69 2.57 8.51 2.90
C ARG A 69 1.21 9.08 3.29
N ASN A 70 0.34 9.30 2.31
CA ASN A 70 -0.99 9.86 2.55
C ASN A 70 -1.84 8.91 3.41
N TYR A 71 -1.76 7.61 3.15
CA TYR A 71 -2.42 6.57 3.95
C TYR A 71 -1.97 6.61 5.41
N TYR A 72 -0.66 6.65 5.69
CA TYR A 72 -0.16 6.76 7.05
C TYR A 72 -0.65 8.03 7.76
N LEU A 73 -0.64 9.17 7.07
CA LEU A 73 -1.15 10.43 7.64
C LEU A 73 -2.64 10.32 7.98
N MET A 74 -3.44 9.72 7.09
CA MET A 74 -4.86 9.47 7.32
C MET A 74 -5.08 8.57 8.54
N LYS A 75 -4.37 7.44 8.63
CA LYS A 75 -4.48 6.49 9.75
C LYS A 75 -4.06 7.09 11.08
N ILE A 76 -2.99 7.88 11.09
CA ILE A 76 -2.57 8.61 12.30
C ILE A 76 -3.67 9.57 12.76
N ASN A 77 -4.30 10.30 11.83
CA ASN A 77 -5.38 11.21 12.15
C ASN A 77 -6.64 10.46 12.66
N GLU A 78 -7.04 9.37 12.02
CA GLU A 78 -8.13 8.49 12.48
C GLU A 78 -7.86 8.00 13.92
N PHE A 79 -6.63 7.54 14.19
CA PHE A 79 -6.22 7.08 15.51
C PHE A 79 -6.28 8.21 16.55
N GLN A 80 -5.74 9.39 16.24
CA GLN A 80 -5.78 10.54 17.16
C GLN A 80 -7.22 10.97 17.49
N MET A 81 -8.11 10.97 16.50
CA MET A 81 -9.52 11.26 16.71
C MET A 81 -10.20 10.23 17.61
N SER A 82 -9.89 8.94 17.42
CA SER A 82 -10.41 7.87 18.29
C SER A 82 -9.99 8.04 19.75
N LEU A 83 -8.73 8.41 20.01
CA LEU A 83 -8.22 8.66 21.35
C LEU A 83 -8.88 9.87 22.01
N ARG A 84 -9.08 10.96 21.26
CA ARG A 84 -9.79 12.14 21.75
C ARG A 84 -11.21 11.79 22.18
N ASN A 85 -11.93 11.03 21.36
CA ASN A 85 -13.29 10.60 21.66
C ASN A 85 -13.32 9.74 22.93
N LEU A 86 -12.42 8.77 23.07
CA LEU A 86 -12.29 7.95 24.29
C LEU A 86 -12.01 8.79 25.54
N ASN A 87 -11.17 9.81 25.46
CA ASN A 87 -10.88 10.71 26.59
C ASN A 87 -12.08 11.59 26.97
N VAL A 88 -12.89 12.01 25.99
CA VAL A 88 -14.14 12.73 26.25
C VAL A 88 -15.16 11.86 26.99
N TYR A 89 -15.23 10.55 26.68
CA TYR A 89 -16.09 9.64 27.43
C TYR A 89 -15.58 9.37 28.85
N LYS A 90 -14.25 9.32 29.06
CA LYS A 90 -13.67 9.14 30.40
C LYS A 90 -13.85 10.33 31.35
N THR A 91 -13.99 11.54 30.82
CA THR A 91 -14.17 12.76 31.63
C THR A 91 -15.62 13.10 31.93
N LYS A 92 -16.58 12.33 31.38
CA LYS A 92 -18.03 12.50 31.61
C LYS A 92 -18.61 11.50 32.64
N ILE A 93 -17.78 10.66 33.24
CA ILE A 93 -18.12 9.75 34.35
C ILE A 93 -17.42 10.28 35.60
#